data_AF-A0AA41XAH6-F1
#
_entry.id   AF-A0AA41XAH6-F1
#
_cell.length_a   1.000
_cell.length_b   1.000
_cell.length_c   1.000
_cell.angle_alpha   90.00
_cell.angle_beta   90.00
_cell.angle_gamma   90.00
#
_symmetry.space_group_name_H-M   'P 1'
#
loop_
_entity.id
_entity.type
_entity.pdbx_description
1 polymer ?
#
loop_
_entity_poly.entity_id
_entity_poly.type
_entity_poly.pdbx_seq_one_letter_code
_entity_poly.pdbx_strand_id
1 'polypeptide(L)'
;MRKLFFTIAAGILVLYGLSVKGMLPAAFTQALLQSSFAKPPTDTVIEGNERVTYEVSGSSKQAVSRAPMGRGTPEAYKKYAIAATYTNPQGLVYESYDAGWTADKLKVLDSYLQQFPKGAEYERLAAVRVTPESSDWAGLFKYRTVSQSNGMHVENGSVIYLFNAHTIQNPLDYGGTLAHEYGHLFTNYWLAEKEGKHTDDPATGWAKLRGFTSSMPVRWSGSGLGSSHAWTPAEIMADDYMQMAAPPAFRARLNRTGTSGYDFTYLDSVENQALPPIETLPAVAAYWKKLSGVTISSKSAMPASSLTGISAYDKPVSPKYPYFTERVLRVSFTNLGSGMEYAVRMGDENAMAYNGGHTDLSNTRSGVTSIEYGIKSVNTSNRTYVKDWIPSGKGYVQILAYNPATGQMTYSQLYPYDFSSPYHPVAVK
;
A
#
# COMPACT_ATOMS: atom_id res chain seq x y z
N MET A 1 9.79 -47.08 -44.23
CA MET A 1 10.00 -47.86 -42.99
C MET A 1 9.23 -47.12 -41.88
N ARG A 2 8.16 -47.68 -41.28
CA ARG A 2 8.15 -48.31 -39.92
C ARG A 2 8.77 -47.37 -38.84
N LYS A 3 8.11 -46.89 -37.77
CA LYS A 3 6.78 -47.13 -37.10
C LYS A 3 6.26 -45.78 -36.51
N LEU A 4 4.95 -45.48 -36.32
CA LEU A 4 3.97 -46.01 -35.33
C LEU A 4 4.45 -45.77 -33.87
N PHE A 5 3.78 -45.11 -32.91
CA PHE A 5 2.37 -44.98 -32.46
C PHE A 5 2.23 -43.64 -31.63
N PHE A 6 1.09 -43.00 -31.29
CA PHE A 6 -0.34 -43.01 -31.67
C PHE A 6 -1.04 -41.72 -31.12
N THR A 7 -2.39 -41.63 -31.11
CA THR A 7 -3.21 -40.62 -30.40
C THR A 7 -4.51 -41.27 -29.89
N ILE A 8 -4.99 -40.94 -28.69
CA ILE A 8 -6.39 -41.20 -28.28
C ILE A 8 -6.95 -39.99 -27.53
N ALA A 9 -8.02 -39.41 -28.06
CA ALA A 9 -8.95 -38.56 -27.34
C ALA A 9 -10.16 -39.41 -26.88
N ALA A 10 -10.79 -39.04 -25.77
CA ALA A 10 -12.03 -39.67 -25.32
C ALA A 10 -13.16 -38.62 -25.29
N GLY A 11 -14.03 -38.68 -26.30
CA GLY A 11 -15.29 -37.94 -26.33
C GLY A 11 -16.44 -38.75 -25.73
N ILE A 12 -17.53 -38.05 -25.45
CA ILE A 12 -18.78 -38.59 -24.90
C ILE A 12 -19.51 -39.45 -25.94
N LEU A 13 -20.07 -40.60 -25.53
CA LEU A 13 -21.33 -41.08 -26.09
C LEU A 13 -22.16 -41.87 -25.06
N VAL A 14 -23.47 -41.87 -25.27
CA VAL A 14 -24.53 -42.37 -24.40
C VAL A 14 -25.26 -43.54 -25.11
N LEU A 15 -25.94 -44.38 -24.32
CA LEU A 15 -26.82 -45.51 -24.72
C LEU A 15 -26.14 -46.75 -25.33
N TYR A 16 -26.20 -47.87 -24.59
CA TYR A 16 -27.07 -49.00 -24.96
C TYR A 16 -27.45 -49.80 -23.71
N GLY A 17 -28.72 -50.18 -23.59
CA GLY A 17 -29.20 -50.99 -22.46
C GLY A 17 -28.88 -52.47 -22.67
N LEU A 18 -28.06 -53.04 -21.79
CA LEU A 18 -27.85 -54.50 -21.68
C LEU A 18 -27.79 -54.89 -20.21
N SER A 19 -28.71 -55.77 -19.79
CA SER A 19 -28.73 -56.32 -18.44
C SER A 19 -27.64 -57.38 -18.30
N VAL A 20 -26.61 -57.08 -17.51
CA VAL A 20 -25.62 -58.08 -17.09
C VAL A 20 -25.76 -58.31 -15.59
N LYS A 21 -26.58 -59.30 -15.22
CA LYS A 21 -26.49 -59.95 -13.90
C LYS A 21 -25.20 -60.77 -13.88
N GLY A 22 -24.18 -60.31 -13.15
CA GLY A 22 -22.93 -61.07 -13.03
C GLY A 22 -21.88 -60.41 -12.13
N MET A 23 -21.85 -60.85 -10.86
CA MET A 23 -20.69 -60.85 -9.96
C MET A 23 -19.63 -59.73 -10.12
N LEU A 24 -19.81 -58.63 -9.38
CA LEU A 24 -18.66 -57.83 -8.92
C LEU A 24 -18.19 -58.37 -7.56
N PRO A 25 -16.87 -58.55 -7.32
CA PRO A 25 -16.36 -58.99 -6.02
C PRO A 25 -16.62 -57.96 -4.91
N ALA A 26 -17.01 -58.43 -3.73
CA ALA A 26 -17.31 -57.57 -2.57
C ALA A 26 -16.15 -56.64 -2.13
N ALA A 27 -14.91 -56.95 -2.54
CA ALA A 27 -13.74 -56.11 -2.29
C ALA A 27 -13.75 -54.76 -3.05
N PHE A 28 -14.51 -54.62 -4.15
CA PHE A 28 -14.51 -53.39 -4.95
C PHE A 28 -15.47 -52.31 -4.40
N THR A 29 -16.49 -52.72 -3.66
CA THR A 29 -17.51 -51.80 -3.10
C THR A 29 -16.98 -51.00 -1.90
N GLN A 30 -16.02 -51.54 -1.16
CA GLN A 30 -15.47 -50.88 0.04
C GLN A 30 -14.50 -49.74 -0.29
N ALA A 31 -13.77 -49.83 -1.43
CA ALA A 31 -12.85 -48.79 -1.88
C ALA A 31 -13.57 -47.53 -2.42
N LEU A 32 -14.78 -47.68 -2.97
CA LEU A 32 -15.59 -46.58 -3.50
C LEU A 32 -16.47 -45.87 -2.44
N LEU A 33 -16.62 -46.45 -1.24
CA LEU A 33 -17.36 -45.86 -0.12
C LEU A 33 -16.48 -45.07 0.87
N GLN A 34 -15.14 -45.10 0.72
CA GLN A 34 -14.21 -44.33 1.55
C GLN A 34 -13.67 -43.06 0.87
N SER A 35 -13.93 -42.86 -0.43
CA SER A 35 -13.44 -41.69 -1.19
C SER A 35 -14.46 -40.56 -1.37
N SER A 36 -15.64 -40.65 -0.71
CA SER A 36 -16.73 -39.67 -0.83
C SER A 36 -17.12 -39.00 0.49
N PHE A 37 -16.21 -38.93 1.47
CA PHE A 37 -16.35 -37.96 2.55
C PHE A 37 -16.13 -36.57 1.98
N ALA A 38 -17.21 -35.84 1.76
CA ALA A 38 -17.15 -34.41 1.50
C ALA A 38 -16.31 -33.76 2.62
N LYS A 39 -15.33 -32.92 2.26
CA LYS A 39 -14.60 -32.14 3.26
C LYS A 39 -15.61 -31.44 4.16
N PRO A 40 -15.42 -31.44 5.49
CA PRO A 40 -16.28 -30.67 6.38
C PRO A 40 -16.31 -29.21 5.90
N PRO A 41 -17.46 -28.52 6.01
CA PRO A 41 -17.56 -27.12 5.59
C PRO A 41 -16.50 -26.31 6.34
N THR A 42 -15.62 -25.66 5.59
CA THR A 42 -14.56 -24.82 6.16
C THR A 42 -15.05 -23.38 6.22
N ASP A 43 -15.16 -22.84 7.43
CA ASP A 43 -15.31 -21.40 7.60
C ASP A 43 -13.93 -20.75 7.44
N THR A 44 -13.79 -19.89 6.43
CA THR A 44 -12.64 -19.00 6.31
C THR A 44 -12.96 -17.69 7.02
N VAL A 45 -12.15 -17.33 8.01
CA VAL A 45 -12.21 -16.04 8.70
C VAL A 45 -10.90 -15.31 8.37
N ILE A 46 -10.98 -14.01 8.09
CA ILE A 46 -9.78 -13.16 8.08
C ILE A 46 -9.67 -12.46 9.44
N GLU A 47 -8.56 -12.67 10.13
CA GLU A 47 -8.20 -12.02 11.40
C GLU A 47 -7.02 -11.07 11.14
N GLY A 48 -7.30 -9.79 10.88
CA GLY A 48 -6.31 -8.82 10.40
C GLY A 48 -5.75 -9.18 9.02
N ASN A 49 -4.44 -9.43 8.93
CA ASN A 49 -3.76 -9.79 7.67
C ASN A 49 -3.57 -11.33 7.52
N GLU A 50 -4.16 -12.14 8.41
CA GLU A 50 -4.06 -13.60 8.38
C GLU A 50 -5.39 -14.27 7.98
N ARG A 51 -5.32 -15.21 7.03
CA ARG A 51 -6.45 -16.07 6.65
C ARG A 51 -6.47 -17.30 7.56
N VAL A 52 -7.40 -17.35 8.51
CA VAL A 52 -7.58 -18.46 9.44
C VAL A 52 -8.69 -19.39 8.91
N THR A 53 -8.37 -20.66 8.72
CA THR A 53 -9.34 -21.68 8.28
C THR A 53 -9.78 -22.51 9.49
N TYR A 54 -11.09 -22.61 9.68
CA TYR A 54 -11.71 -23.45 10.70
C TYR A 54 -12.39 -24.63 10.00
N GLU A 55 -12.16 -25.83 10.52
CA GLU A 55 -13.05 -26.95 10.22
C GLU A 55 -14.27 -26.85 11.15
N VAL A 56 -15.46 -26.89 10.56
CA VAL A 56 -16.73 -26.90 11.29
C VAL A 56 -17.19 -28.35 11.45
N SER A 57 -17.22 -28.83 12.69
CA SER A 57 -17.64 -30.19 13.04
C SER A 57 -18.76 -30.14 14.07
N GLY A 58 -20.01 -30.12 13.60
CA GLY A 58 -21.17 -29.91 14.46
C GLY A 58 -21.24 -28.47 14.96
N SER A 59 -21.36 -28.28 16.28
CA SER A 59 -21.45 -26.95 16.91
C SER A 59 -20.11 -26.36 17.35
N SER A 60 -18.99 -27.06 17.14
CA SER A 60 -17.64 -26.56 17.45
C SER A 60 -16.89 -26.14 16.18
N LYS A 61 -16.10 -25.07 16.31
CA LYS A 61 -15.14 -24.62 15.29
C LYS A 61 -13.73 -24.84 15.82
N GLN A 62 -12.90 -25.59 15.10
CA GLN A 62 -11.50 -25.81 15.47
C GLN A 62 -10.59 -25.23 14.39
N ALA A 63 -9.68 -24.35 14.79
CA ALA A 63 -8.68 -23.79 13.88
C ALA A 63 -7.65 -24.87 13.53
N VAL A 64 -7.57 -25.27 12.26
CA VAL A 64 -6.65 -26.31 11.77
C VAL A 64 -5.30 -25.76 11.35
N SER A 65 -5.17 -24.44 11.20
CA SER A 65 -3.88 -23.76 10.98
C SER A 65 -3.87 -22.39 11.64
N ARG A 66 -2.83 -22.11 12.43
CA ARG A 66 -2.46 -20.78 12.92
C ARG A 66 -1.00 -20.52 12.59
N ALA A 67 -0.69 -19.32 12.09
CA ALA A 67 0.66 -18.79 12.14
C ALA A 67 1.02 -18.44 13.62
N PRO A 68 2.29 -18.18 13.96
CA PRO A 68 2.68 -17.86 15.34
C PRO A 68 1.95 -16.62 15.85
N MET A 69 1.72 -16.52 17.17
CA MET A 69 0.98 -15.39 17.78
C MET A 69 1.58 -14.04 17.36
N GLY A 70 0.93 -13.39 16.40
CA GLY A 70 1.45 -12.19 15.74
C GLY A 70 1.41 -10.94 16.60
N ARG A 71 2.17 -9.93 16.17
CA ARG A 71 2.09 -8.54 16.66
C ARG A 71 0.63 -8.04 16.55
N GLY A 72 0.23 -7.13 17.44
CA GLY A 72 -1.14 -6.59 17.45
C GLY A 72 -2.19 -7.45 18.20
N THR A 73 -1.81 -8.47 18.97
CA THR A 73 -2.75 -9.21 19.84
C THR A 73 -2.87 -8.57 21.23
N PRO A 74 -4.05 -8.54 21.87
CA PRO A 74 -4.19 -8.03 23.24
C PRO A 74 -3.21 -8.68 24.21
N GLU A 75 -2.95 -9.98 24.05
CA GLU A 75 -1.97 -10.78 24.78
C GLU A 75 -0.54 -10.20 24.69
N ALA A 76 -0.10 -9.74 23.51
CA ALA A 76 1.22 -9.15 23.32
C ALA A 76 1.42 -7.84 24.10
N TYR A 77 0.33 -7.11 24.39
CA TYR A 77 0.37 -5.83 25.12
C TYR A 77 0.11 -5.97 26.63
N LYS A 78 -0.30 -7.15 27.14
CA LYS A 78 -0.45 -7.40 28.60
C LYS A 78 0.83 -7.17 29.40
N LYS A 79 2.00 -7.16 28.75
CA LYS A 79 3.31 -6.84 29.36
C LYS A 79 3.52 -5.34 29.63
N TYR A 80 2.74 -4.46 29.01
CA TYR A 80 2.81 -3.01 29.23
C TYR A 80 1.64 -2.57 30.10
N ALA A 81 1.92 -1.77 31.13
CA ALA A 81 0.88 -1.04 31.84
C ALA A 81 0.31 0.08 30.93
N ILE A 82 -0.99 0.32 31.02
CA ILE A 82 -1.61 1.48 30.35
C ILE A 82 -1.12 2.74 31.07
N ALA A 83 -0.44 3.61 30.33
CA ALA A 83 0.12 4.87 30.83
C ALA A 83 -0.91 6.02 30.79
N ALA A 84 -1.80 6.01 29.81
CA ALA A 84 -2.91 6.96 29.70
C ALA A 84 -4.10 6.36 28.95
N THR A 85 -5.29 6.89 29.25
CA THR A 85 -6.54 6.54 28.55
C THR A 85 -7.35 7.80 28.27
N TYR A 86 -8.05 7.82 27.15
CA TYR A 86 -9.08 8.80 26.83
C TYR A 86 -10.22 8.10 26.09
N THR A 87 -11.46 8.27 26.53
CA THR A 87 -12.64 7.78 25.80
C THR A 87 -13.39 8.99 25.23
N ASN A 88 -13.67 8.99 23.93
CA ASN A 88 -14.40 10.07 23.29
C ASN A 88 -15.93 9.95 23.51
N PRO A 89 -16.73 10.98 23.21
CA PRO A 89 -18.19 10.95 23.42
C PRO A 89 -18.94 9.84 22.68
N GLN A 90 -18.33 9.26 21.64
CA GLN A 90 -18.87 8.15 20.84
C GLN A 90 -18.51 6.77 21.42
N GLY A 91 -17.74 6.71 22.51
CA GLY A 91 -17.33 5.47 23.17
C GLY A 91 -16.04 4.84 22.63
N LEU A 92 -15.39 5.45 21.64
CA LEU A 92 -14.09 4.99 21.13
C LEU A 92 -13.01 5.23 22.19
N VAL A 93 -12.24 4.18 22.52
CA VAL A 93 -11.19 4.22 23.53
C VAL A 93 -9.82 4.47 22.89
N TYR A 94 -9.11 5.46 23.41
CA TYR A 94 -7.70 5.71 23.12
C TYR A 94 -6.88 5.25 24.31
N GLU A 95 -5.91 4.37 24.07
CA GLU A 95 -5.01 3.85 25.11
C GLU A 95 -3.56 4.14 24.71
N SER A 96 -2.75 4.60 25.67
CA SER A 96 -1.30 4.65 25.53
C SER A 96 -0.64 3.62 26.44
N TYR A 97 0.35 2.93 25.90
CA TYR A 97 1.29 2.08 26.64
C TYR A 97 2.69 2.73 26.77
N ASP A 98 2.85 3.96 26.30
CA ASP A 98 4.08 4.77 26.42
C ASP A 98 3.88 5.93 27.41
N ALA A 99 4.85 6.15 28.29
CA ALA A 99 4.75 7.15 29.36
C ALA A 99 4.87 8.61 28.87
N GLY A 100 5.45 8.86 27.68
CA GLY A 100 5.46 10.18 27.05
C GLY A 100 4.10 10.57 26.46
N TRP A 101 3.17 9.63 26.35
CA TRP A 101 1.87 9.79 25.70
C TRP A 101 0.74 9.99 26.71
N THR A 102 0.41 11.27 26.96
CA THR A 102 -0.62 11.69 27.92
C THR A 102 -2.03 11.65 27.35
N ALA A 103 -3.05 11.69 28.22
CA ALA A 103 -4.46 11.77 27.81
C ALA A 103 -4.76 12.97 26.91
N ASP A 104 -4.05 14.09 27.04
CA ASP A 104 -4.23 15.25 26.16
C ASP A 104 -3.65 15.03 24.76
N LYS A 105 -2.52 14.31 24.64
CA LYS A 105 -2.03 13.84 23.32
C LYS A 105 -3.03 12.88 22.66
N LEU A 106 -3.68 12.02 23.44
CA LEU A 106 -4.73 11.12 22.96
C LEU A 106 -5.99 11.88 22.50
N LYS A 107 -6.40 12.96 23.20
CA LYS A 107 -7.48 13.87 22.72
C LYS A 107 -7.11 14.57 21.40
N VAL A 108 -5.85 14.98 21.24
CA VAL A 108 -5.39 15.57 19.98
C VAL A 108 -5.46 14.53 18.85
N LEU A 109 -5.04 13.29 19.11
CA LEU A 109 -5.14 12.19 18.15
C LEU A 109 -6.61 11.89 17.77
N ASP A 110 -7.55 11.91 18.73
CA ASP A 110 -8.98 11.82 18.43
C ASP A 110 -9.45 12.97 17.56
N SER A 111 -9.05 14.21 17.86
CA SER A 111 -9.41 15.38 17.06
C SER A 111 -8.97 15.26 15.59
N TYR A 112 -7.95 14.44 15.30
CA TYR A 112 -7.50 14.16 13.93
C TYR A 112 -8.42 13.13 13.26
N LEU A 113 -8.72 12.01 13.93
CA LEU A 113 -9.68 11.01 13.45
C LEU A 113 -11.09 11.62 13.26
N GLN A 114 -11.48 12.59 14.10
CA GLN A 114 -12.74 13.31 13.95
C GLN A 114 -12.82 14.15 12.67
N GLN A 115 -11.69 14.58 12.09
CA GLN A 115 -11.66 15.31 10.82
C GLN A 115 -11.76 14.40 9.59
N PHE A 116 -11.64 13.07 9.73
CA PHE A 116 -11.70 12.16 8.60
C PHE A 116 -13.15 11.99 8.10
N PRO A 117 -13.39 11.97 6.78
CA PRO A 117 -14.69 11.60 6.21
C PRO A 117 -15.05 10.16 6.60
N LYS A 118 -16.14 10.00 7.36
CA LYS A 118 -16.55 8.72 7.95
C LYS A 118 -18.05 8.49 7.88
N GLY A 119 -18.44 7.22 7.88
CA GLY A 119 -19.81 6.72 7.94
C GLY A 119 -19.96 5.59 8.97
N ALA A 120 -20.82 4.62 8.67
CA ALA A 120 -21.19 3.52 9.57
C ALA A 120 -20.02 2.57 9.92
N GLU A 121 -18.93 2.57 9.14
CA GLU A 121 -17.70 1.84 9.47
C GLU A 121 -17.10 2.27 10.80
N TYR A 122 -17.28 3.55 11.19
CA TYR A 122 -16.69 4.11 12.40
C TYR A 122 -17.18 3.41 13.67
N GLU A 123 -18.43 2.93 13.67
CA GLU A 123 -19.03 2.17 14.78
C GLU A 123 -18.36 0.81 15.03
N ARG A 124 -17.57 0.29 14.06
CA ARG A 124 -16.81 -0.95 14.24
C ARG A 124 -15.50 -0.75 14.99
N LEU A 125 -14.97 0.48 15.03
CA LEU A 125 -13.73 0.82 15.72
C LEU A 125 -13.97 0.95 17.23
N ALA A 126 -13.37 0.05 18.01
CA ALA A 126 -13.48 0.06 19.46
C ALA A 126 -12.29 0.73 20.15
N ALA A 127 -11.09 0.68 19.55
CA ALA A 127 -9.93 1.34 20.13
C ALA A 127 -8.87 1.85 19.13
N VAL A 128 -8.12 2.86 19.57
CA VAL A 128 -6.84 3.30 18.98
C VAL A 128 -5.77 3.17 20.07
N ARG A 129 -4.70 2.43 19.78
CA ARG A 129 -3.67 2.05 20.76
C ARG A 129 -2.30 2.59 20.36
N VAL A 130 -1.74 3.47 21.17
CA VAL A 130 -0.39 4.01 21.00
C VAL A 130 0.59 3.17 21.81
N THR A 131 1.57 2.55 21.14
CA THR A 131 2.43 1.53 21.74
C THR A 131 3.92 1.86 21.62
N PRO A 132 4.75 1.59 22.64
CA PRO A 132 6.19 1.81 22.59
C PRO A 132 6.94 0.75 21.79
N GLU A 133 6.26 -0.27 21.24
CA GLU A 133 6.87 -1.36 20.47
C GLU A 133 7.61 -0.78 19.24
N SER A 134 8.91 -1.08 19.14
CA SER A 134 9.71 -0.77 17.96
C SER A 134 9.29 -1.67 16.81
N SER A 135 8.90 -1.08 15.67
CA SER A 135 8.46 -1.81 14.50
C SER A 135 8.83 -1.05 13.23
N ASP A 136 9.22 -1.78 12.18
CA ASP A 136 9.43 -1.24 10.82
C ASP A 136 8.12 -0.71 10.20
N TRP A 137 6.99 -0.98 10.86
CA TRP A 137 5.63 -0.62 10.49
C TRP A 137 5.18 0.50 11.44
N ALA A 138 4.66 1.61 10.93
CA ALA A 138 4.20 2.71 11.78
C ALA A 138 2.86 2.41 12.48
N GLY A 139 2.03 1.54 11.91
CA GLY A 139 0.74 1.13 12.47
C GLY A 139 0.36 -0.30 12.12
N LEU A 140 -0.84 -0.72 12.59
CA LEU A 140 -1.50 -1.97 12.21
C LEU A 140 -2.99 -1.95 12.56
N PHE A 141 -3.84 -2.19 11.57
CA PHE A 141 -5.27 -2.39 11.74
C PHE A 141 -5.62 -3.85 12.03
N LYS A 142 -6.38 -4.10 13.10
CA LYS A 142 -6.95 -5.41 13.44
C LYS A 142 -8.46 -5.35 13.33
N TYR A 143 -9.01 -6.29 12.58
CA TYR A 143 -10.44 -6.48 12.38
C TYR A 143 -10.75 -7.97 12.18
N ARG A 144 -12.04 -8.31 12.21
CA ARG A 144 -12.54 -9.63 11.86
C ARG A 144 -13.69 -9.49 10.87
N THR A 145 -13.70 -10.35 9.85
CA THR A 145 -14.83 -10.48 8.93
C THR A 145 -15.55 -11.81 9.14
N VAL A 146 -16.86 -11.79 8.99
CA VAL A 146 -17.71 -12.98 9.04
C VAL A 146 -18.63 -13.05 7.82
N SER A 147 -18.74 -14.23 7.24
CA SER A 147 -19.76 -14.54 6.24
C SER A 147 -21.04 -15.00 6.95
N GLN A 148 -22.17 -14.44 6.56
CA GLN A 148 -23.51 -14.76 7.03
C GLN A 148 -24.44 -14.98 5.82
N SER A 149 -25.65 -15.48 6.05
CA SER A 149 -26.61 -15.79 4.97
C SER A 149 -27.05 -14.57 4.15
N ASN A 150 -26.86 -13.37 4.70
CA ASN A 150 -27.22 -12.08 4.11
C ASN A 150 -26.01 -11.30 3.53
N GLY A 151 -24.79 -11.82 3.61
CA GLY A 151 -23.59 -11.15 3.09
C GLY A 151 -22.35 -11.35 3.96
N MET A 152 -21.33 -10.52 3.71
CA MET A 152 -20.13 -10.47 4.55
C MET A 152 -20.13 -9.19 5.39
N HIS A 153 -19.71 -9.29 6.64
CA HIS A 153 -19.75 -8.19 7.60
C HIS A 153 -18.42 -8.03 8.31
N VAL A 154 -18.04 -6.79 8.63
CA VAL A 154 -16.95 -6.49 9.57
C VAL A 154 -17.52 -6.43 10.98
N GLU A 155 -16.94 -7.17 11.91
CA GLU A 155 -17.41 -7.22 13.30
C GLU A 155 -17.04 -5.97 14.11
N ASN A 156 -17.81 -5.71 15.16
CA ASN A 156 -17.45 -4.73 16.19
C ASN A 156 -16.18 -5.18 16.93
N GLY A 157 -15.40 -4.22 17.44
CA GLY A 157 -14.16 -4.53 18.17
C GLY A 157 -12.89 -4.40 17.34
N SER A 158 -12.97 -3.71 16.18
CA SER A 158 -11.78 -3.39 15.38
C SER A 158 -10.86 -2.42 16.15
N VAL A 159 -9.55 -2.54 15.96
CA VAL A 159 -8.53 -1.77 16.70
C VAL A 159 -7.46 -1.27 15.75
N ILE A 160 -7.09 0.00 15.86
CA ILE A 160 -5.89 0.56 15.23
C ILE A 160 -4.76 0.55 16.26
N TYR A 161 -3.61 0.00 15.90
CA TYR A 161 -2.36 0.13 16.65
C TYR A 161 -1.45 1.15 15.96
N LEU A 162 -0.73 1.93 16.77
CA LEU A 162 0.30 2.88 16.35
C LEU A 162 1.59 2.51 17.10
N PHE A 163 2.69 2.37 16.36
CA PHE A 163 3.98 1.84 16.84
C PHE A 163 5.05 2.93 16.93
N ASN A 164 6.15 2.62 17.64
CA ASN A 164 7.26 3.55 17.84
C ASN A 164 6.92 4.78 18.71
N ALA A 165 5.95 4.68 19.63
CA ALA A 165 5.53 5.80 20.47
C ALA A 165 6.64 6.40 21.34
N HIS A 166 7.69 5.63 21.65
CA HIS A 166 8.84 6.11 22.40
C HIS A 166 9.65 7.17 21.61
N THR A 167 9.68 7.10 20.27
CA THR A 167 10.31 8.10 19.38
C THR A 167 9.29 9.09 18.81
N ILE A 168 8.11 8.62 18.38
CA ILE A 168 7.04 9.44 17.80
C ILE A 168 6.21 10.05 18.94
N GLN A 169 6.64 11.22 19.40
CA GLN A 169 6.07 11.90 20.59
C GLN A 169 5.09 13.03 20.27
N ASN A 170 5.02 13.50 19.03
CA ASN A 170 4.08 14.53 18.59
C ASN A 170 2.90 13.85 17.85
N PRO A 171 1.63 14.08 18.26
CA PRO A 171 0.49 13.44 17.60
C PRO A 171 0.37 13.73 16.10
N LEU A 172 0.84 14.88 15.62
CA LEU A 172 0.76 15.23 14.20
C LEU A 172 1.54 14.24 13.32
N ASP A 173 2.63 13.68 13.84
CA ASP A 173 3.52 12.78 13.13
C ASP A 173 2.86 11.40 12.87
N TYR A 174 1.86 11.02 13.69
CA TYR A 174 1.00 9.86 13.42
C TYR A 174 -0.18 10.16 12.49
N GLY A 175 -0.40 11.41 12.08
CA GLY A 175 -1.60 11.79 11.32
C GLY A 175 -1.78 11.01 10.02
N GLY A 176 -0.68 10.80 9.28
CA GLY A 176 -0.65 10.00 8.05
C GLY A 176 -0.93 8.52 8.33
N THR A 177 -0.20 7.91 9.27
CA THR A 177 -0.41 6.53 9.71
C THR A 177 -1.85 6.30 10.14
N LEU A 178 -2.42 7.14 11.01
CA LEU A 178 -3.80 7.02 11.46
C LEU A 178 -4.80 7.09 10.31
N ALA A 179 -4.53 7.90 9.27
CA ALA A 179 -5.36 7.97 8.08
C ALA A 179 -5.25 6.71 7.19
N HIS A 180 -4.06 6.14 7.05
CA HIS A 180 -3.83 4.87 6.36
C HIS A 180 -4.53 3.71 7.10
N GLU A 181 -4.30 3.54 8.41
CA GLU A 181 -4.92 2.47 9.22
C GLU A 181 -6.45 2.57 9.25
N TYR A 182 -6.98 3.80 9.30
CA TYR A 182 -8.42 4.03 9.17
C TYR A 182 -8.93 3.74 7.74
N GLY A 183 -8.09 3.93 6.73
CA GLY A 183 -8.35 3.52 5.36
C GLY A 183 -8.59 2.02 5.21
N HIS A 184 -7.89 1.16 5.96
CA HIS A 184 -8.21 -0.27 6.01
C HIS A 184 -9.62 -0.52 6.57
N LEU A 185 -10.02 0.14 7.66
CA LEU A 185 -11.36 0.00 8.22
C LEU A 185 -12.43 0.40 7.19
N PHE A 186 -12.28 1.59 6.60
CA PHE A 186 -13.20 2.12 5.60
C PHE A 186 -13.37 1.14 4.43
N THR A 187 -12.26 0.71 3.85
CA THR A 187 -12.25 -0.05 2.60
C THR A 187 -12.73 -1.50 2.80
N ASN A 188 -12.30 -2.17 3.88
CA ASN A 188 -12.79 -3.52 4.22
C ASN A 188 -14.28 -3.50 4.60
N TYR A 189 -14.74 -2.52 5.40
CA TYR A 189 -16.15 -2.41 5.78
C TYR A 189 -17.06 -2.25 4.57
N TRP A 190 -16.79 -1.26 3.71
CA TRP A 190 -17.71 -0.97 2.60
C TRP A 190 -17.69 -2.07 1.52
N LEU A 191 -16.55 -2.75 1.30
CA LEU A 191 -16.52 -3.92 0.40
C LEU A 191 -17.25 -5.14 0.96
N ALA A 192 -17.12 -5.41 2.27
CA ALA A 192 -17.86 -6.47 2.93
C ALA A 192 -19.38 -6.19 2.84
N GLU A 193 -19.80 -5.06 3.40
CA GLU A 193 -21.21 -4.73 3.64
C GLU A 193 -22.00 -4.40 2.36
N LYS A 194 -21.33 -4.04 1.25
CA LYS A 194 -22.00 -3.61 -0.01
C LYS A 194 -21.63 -4.43 -1.24
N GLU A 195 -20.49 -5.10 -1.28
CA GLU A 195 -20.15 -6.01 -2.39
C GLU A 195 -20.10 -7.48 -1.97
N GLY A 196 -20.04 -7.80 -0.67
CA GLY A 196 -19.84 -9.17 -0.18
C GLY A 196 -18.44 -9.71 -0.48
N LYS A 197 -17.43 -8.83 -0.58
CA LYS A 197 -16.07 -9.18 -1.04
C LYS A 197 -14.98 -8.72 -0.10
N HIS A 198 -13.89 -9.48 -0.09
CA HIS A 198 -12.64 -9.06 0.53
C HIS A 198 -11.89 -8.07 -0.36
N THR A 199 -10.91 -7.37 0.23
CA THR A 199 -10.01 -6.46 -0.50
C THR A 199 -9.16 -7.18 -1.54
N ASP A 200 -8.81 -8.45 -1.31
CA ASP A 200 -7.99 -9.28 -2.20
C ASP A 200 -8.74 -9.91 -3.39
N ASP A 201 -10.01 -9.55 -3.60
CA ASP A 201 -10.83 -9.97 -4.75
C ASP A 201 -10.69 -8.99 -5.95
N PRO A 202 -10.13 -9.43 -7.09
CA PRO A 202 -10.02 -8.59 -8.30
C PRO A 202 -11.37 -8.24 -8.94
N ALA A 203 -12.47 -8.88 -8.54
CA ALA A 203 -13.82 -8.59 -9.02
C ALA A 203 -14.50 -7.40 -8.31
N THR A 204 -13.84 -6.78 -7.32
CA THR A 204 -14.35 -5.57 -6.64
C THR A 204 -14.58 -4.40 -7.59
N GLY A 205 -15.54 -3.52 -7.28
CA GLY A 205 -15.77 -2.30 -8.06
C GLY A 205 -14.55 -1.37 -8.08
N TRP A 206 -13.83 -1.27 -6.97
CA TRP A 206 -12.56 -0.54 -6.88
C TRP A 206 -11.50 -1.09 -7.85
N ALA A 207 -11.24 -2.41 -7.86
CA ALA A 207 -10.17 -2.99 -8.67
C ALA A 207 -10.35 -2.71 -10.18
N LYS A 208 -11.60 -2.76 -10.64
CA LYS A 208 -11.98 -2.45 -12.02
C LYS A 208 -11.74 -0.98 -12.39
N LEU A 209 -11.96 -0.07 -11.45
CA LEU A 209 -11.77 1.37 -11.64
C LEU A 209 -10.33 1.83 -11.45
N ARG A 210 -9.55 1.11 -10.63
CA ARG A 210 -8.13 1.41 -10.38
C ARG A 210 -7.24 1.09 -11.59
N GLY A 211 -7.73 0.24 -12.50
CA GLY A 211 -7.15 0.05 -13.84
C GLY A 211 -5.90 -0.83 -13.87
N PHE A 212 -5.81 -1.81 -12.96
CA PHE A 212 -4.65 -2.69 -12.86
C PHE A 212 -4.38 -3.48 -14.14
N THR A 213 -3.13 -3.50 -14.59
CA THR A 213 -2.66 -4.28 -15.73
C THR A 213 -1.99 -5.58 -15.27
N SER A 214 -1.83 -6.55 -16.19
CA SER A 214 -1.10 -7.79 -15.92
C SER A 214 0.40 -7.62 -15.69
N SER A 215 0.95 -6.41 -15.89
CA SER A 215 2.34 -6.06 -15.58
C SER A 215 2.51 -5.50 -14.16
N MET A 216 1.43 -5.20 -13.44
CA MET A 216 1.48 -4.74 -12.05
C MET A 216 1.47 -5.96 -11.11
N PRO A 217 2.36 -6.02 -10.10
CA PRO A 217 2.54 -7.19 -9.23
C PRO A 217 1.50 -7.27 -8.10
N VAL A 218 0.23 -6.92 -8.38
CA VAL A 218 -0.82 -6.83 -7.37
C VAL A 218 -1.17 -8.23 -6.84
N ARG A 219 -1.12 -8.36 -5.52
CA ARG A 219 -1.17 -9.64 -4.79
C ARG A 219 -2.62 -10.04 -4.49
N TRP A 220 -3.39 -10.30 -5.55
CA TRP A 220 -4.73 -10.87 -5.45
C TRP A 220 -4.73 -12.26 -4.78
N SER A 221 -5.87 -12.68 -4.24
CA SER A 221 -6.05 -14.04 -3.71
C SER A 221 -5.62 -15.09 -4.75
N GLY A 222 -4.71 -15.99 -4.36
CA GLY A 222 -4.21 -17.06 -5.24
C GLY A 222 -3.15 -16.65 -6.28
N SER A 223 -2.69 -15.39 -6.30
CA SER A 223 -1.68 -14.90 -7.26
C SER A 223 -0.30 -15.56 -7.16
N GLY A 224 0.04 -16.18 -6.03
CA GLY A 224 1.36 -16.80 -5.78
C GLY A 224 2.52 -15.81 -5.61
N LEU A 225 2.25 -14.50 -5.63
CA LEU A 225 3.27 -13.45 -5.53
C LEU A 225 3.83 -13.30 -4.11
N GLY A 226 5.16 -13.16 -4.03
CA GLY A 226 5.95 -13.05 -2.79
C GLY A 226 5.59 -11.83 -1.92
N SER A 227 6.11 -11.80 -0.69
CA SER A 227 5.59 -11.02 0.45
C SER A 227 5.79 -9.49 0.43
N SER A 228 5.78 -8.83 -0.73
CA SER A 228 5.79 -7.35 -0.77
C SER A 228 4.46 -6.80 -0.23
N HIS A 229 4.55 -5.82 0.67
CA HIS A 229 3.43 -5.26 1.43
C HIS A 229 2.56 -4.32 0.56
N ALA A 230 3.18 -3.26 0.03
CA ALA A 230 2.66 -2.28 -0.93
C ALA A 230 1.68 -2.78 -1.98
N TRP A 231 1.92 -4.00 -2.46
CA TRP A 231 1.23 -4.59 -3.59
C TRP A 231 0.07 -5.48 -3.17
N THR A 232 -0.21 -5.63 -1.87
CA THR A 232 -1.49 -6.22 -1.46
C THR A 232 -2.62 -5.18 -1.63
N PRO A 233 -3.79 -5.58 -2.15
CA PRO A 233 -4.91 -4.66 -2.37
C PRO A 233 -5.36 -3.86 -1.15
N ALA A 234 -5.22 -4.40 0.07
CA ALA A 234 -5.59 -3.72 1.31
C ALA A 234 -4.76 -2.45 1.58
N GLU A 235 -3.44 -2.53 1.35
CA GLU A 235 -2.51 -1.38 1.46
C GLU A 235 -2.80 -0.35 0.37
N ILE A 236 -2.99 -0.81 -0.88
CA ILE A 236 -3.30 0.10 -1.98
C ILE A 236 -4.59 0.88 -1.73
N MET A 237 -5.62 0.21 -1.19
CA MET A 237 -6.87 0.86 -0.81
C MET A 237 -6.72 1.82 0.37
N ALA A 238 -5.86 1.52 1.36
CA ALA A 238 -5.58 2.41 2.50
C ALA A 238 -4.83 3.68 2.06
N ASP A 239 -3.82 3.54 1.21
CA ASP A 239 -3.10 4.66 0.59
C ASP A 239 -4.01 5.51 -0.29
N ASP A 240 -4.86 4.86 -1.09
CA ASP A 240 -5.88 5.53 -1.90
C ASP A 240 -6.81 6.36 -0.99
N TYR A 241 -7.28 5.78 0.12
CA TYR A 241 -8.13 6.49 1.10
C TYR A 241 -7.39 7.67 1.75
N MET A 242 -6.16 7.48 2.24
CA MET A 242 -5.35 8.54 2.85
C MET A 242 -5.20 9.74 1.89
N GLN A 243 -4.82 9.47 0.64
CA GLN A 243 -4.65 10.50 -0.39
C GLN A 243 -5.97 11.24 -0.69
N MET A 244 -7.09 10.53 -0.87
CA MET A 244 -8.37 11.16 -1.23
C MET A 244 -9.07 11.87 -0.06
N ALA A 245 -9.05 11.28 1.14
CA ALA A 245 -9.98 11.58 2.22
C ALA A 245 -9.34 12.31 3.42
N ALA A 246 -8.06 12.06 3.74
CA ALA A 246 -7.44 12.66 4.92
C ALA A 246 -7.42 14.21 4.84
N PRO A 247 -7.46 14.94 5.97
CA PRO A 247 -7.16 16.37 6.01
C PRO A 247 -5.77 16.72 5.43
N PRO A 248 -5.58 17.90 4.80
CA PRO A 248 -4.29 18.30 4.21
C PRO A 248 -3.10 18.40 5.17
N ALA A 249 -3.34 18.42 6.49
CA ALA A 249 -2.28 18.35 7.49
C ALA A 249 -1.70 16.94 7.66
N PHE A 250 -2.43 15.91 7.23
CA PHE A 250 -2.07 14.48 7.32
C PHE A 250 -1.86 13.85 5.93
N ARG A 251 -2.25 14.56 4.86
CA ARG A 251 -1.72 14.33 3.51
C ARG A 251 -0.29 14.87 3.40
N ALA A 252 0.29 14.56 2.25
CA ALA A 252 1.51 15.10 1.67
C ALA A 252 1.99 16.45 2.21
N ARG A 253 3.28 16.47 2.53
CA ARG A 253 4.14 17.60 2.22
C ARG A 253 5.37 17.06 1.50
N LEU A 254 5.74 17.68 0.38
CA LEU A 254 7.15 17.61 -0.05
C LEU A 254 7.93 18.35 1.03
N ASN A 255 8.66 17.60 1.86
CA ASN A 255 9.28 18.17 3.07
C ASN A 255 10.27 19.27 2.67
N ARG A 256 10.16 20.45 3.28
CA ARG A 256 10.88 21.67 2.86
C ARG A 256 12.22 21.88 3.58
N THR A 257 12.54 21.04 4.57
CA THR A 257 13.69 21.15 5.46
C THR A 257 14.97 20.62 4.81
N GLY A 258 15.59 21.45 3.97
CA GLY A 258 16.86 21.19 3.30
C GLY A 258 18.10 21.17 4.22
N THR A 259 18.04 20.47 5.35
CA THR A 259 19.13 20.30 6.30
C THR A 259 19.36 18.82 6.59
N SER A 260 20.36 18.26 5.90
CA SER A 260 21.01 16.95 6.16
C SER A 260 20.12 15.71 6.27
N GLY A 261 19.80 15.11 5.11
CA GLY A 261 19.63 13.66 4.95
C GLY A 261 18.28 13.06 5.36
N TYR A 262 17.59 12.45 4.39
CA TYR A 262 16.58 11.39 4.58
C TYR A 262 15.32 11.72 5.41
N ASP A 263 14.88 12.97 5.50
CA ASP A 263 13.63 13.32 6.20
C ASP A 263 12.36 13.15 5.32
N PHE A 264 12.11 11.90 4.92
CA PHE A 264 11.03 11.46 4.03
C PHE A 264 9.70 11.27 4.79
N THR A 265 9.00 12.36 5.08
CA THR A 265 7.72 12.29 5.85
C THR A 265 6.45 12.01 5.01
N TYR A 266 6.56 11.73 3.70
CA TYR A 266 5.38 11.41 2.88
C TYR A 266 5.56 10.33 1.80
N LEU A 267 6.66 10.32 1.04
CA LEU A 267 6.81 9.33 -0.02
C LEU A 267 7.07 7.91 0.51
N ASP A 268 7.33 7.79 1.81
CA ASP A 268 7.49 6.52 2.51
C ASP A 268 6.14 6.00 3.05
N SER A 269 5.06 6.79 2.98
CA SER A 269 3.71 6.37 3.41
C SER A 269 2.75 6.03 2.27
N VAL A 270 3.11 6.28 1.01
CA VAL A 270 2.38 5.76 -0.16
C VAL A 270 3.28 4.76 -0.85
N GLU A 271 3.06 3.47 -0.60
CA GLU A 271 4.02 2.41 -0.93
C GLU A 271 4.02 2.03 -2.43
N ASN A 272 2.95 2.40 -3.14
CA ASN A 272 2.57 1.87 -4.46
C ASN A 272 2.70 2.88 -5.63
N GLN A 273 3.62 3.84 -5.55
CA GLN A 273 3.78 4.98 -6.49
C GLN A 273 4.06 4.63 -7.97
N ALA A 274 4.16 3.35 -8.32
CA ALA A 274 4.12 2.90 -9.73
C ALA A 274 2.70 2.94 -10.33
N LEU A 275 1.66 2.93 -9.49
CA LEU A 275 0.27 3.16 -9.89
C LEU A 275 0.02 4.67 -10.12
N PRO A 276 -0.86 5.09 -11.05
CA PRO A 276 -1.26 6.49 -11.15
C PRO A 276 -1.80 7.02 -9.80
N PRO A 277 -1.56 8.31 -9.45
CA PRO A 277 -2.05 8.88 -8.20
C PRO A 277 -3.58 8.80 -8.15
N ILE A 278 -4.14 8.43 -7.01
CA ILE A 278 -5.60 8.24 -6.90
C ILE A 278 -6.39 9.54 -7.14
N GLU A 279 -5.80 10.71 -6.85
CA GLU A 279 -6.38 12.01 -7.16
C GLU A 279 -6.57 12.23 -8.68
N THR A 280 -5.93 11.42 -9.54
CA THR A 280 -6.14 11.43 -11.00
C THR A 280 -7.29 10.54 -11.48
N LEU A 281 -7.89 9.74 -10.59
CA LEU A 281 -8.94 8.76 -10.90
C LEU A 281 -10.27 9.13 -10.21
N PRO A 282 -10.96 10.21 -10.64
CA PRO A 282 -12.18 10.71 -9.97
C PRO A 282 -13.33 9.68 -9.93
N ALA A 283 -13.32 8.69 -10.83
CA ALA A 283 -14.27 7.58 -10.82
C ALA A 283 -14.17 6.72 -9.54
N VAL A 284 -12.98 6.58 -8.94
CA VAL A 284 -12.79 5.83 -7.68
C VAL A 284 -13.37 6.60 -6.50
N ALA A 285 -13.17 7.91 -6.42
CA ALA A 285 -13.80 8.75 -5.40
C ALA A 285 -15.35 8.74 -5.52
N ALA A 286 -15.87 8.78 -6.75
CA ALA A 286 -17.31 8.66 -7.02
C ALA A 286 -17.86 7.27 -6.63
N TYR A 287 -17.11 6.20 -6.88
CA TYR A 287 -17.43 4.84 -6.46
C TYR A 287 -17.52 4.73 -4.93
N TRP A 288 -16.51 5.19 -4.19
CA TRP A 288 -16.55 5.15 -2.73
C TRP A 288 -17.71 5.97 -2.16
N LYS A 289 -17.96 7.18 -2.68
CA LYS A 289 -19.12 7.99 -2.30
C LYS A 289 -20.46 7.27 -2.55
N LYS A 290 -20.59 6.53 -3.65
CA LYS A 290 -21.78 5.71 -3.94
C LYS A 290 -21.92 4.54 -2.96
N LEU A 291 -20.82 3.93 -2.55
CA LEU A 291 -20.79 2.74 -1.69
C LEU A 291 -21.09 3.08 -0.22
N SER A 292 -20.48 4.16 0.28
CA SER A 292 -20.53 4.57 1.70
C SER A 292 -21.54 5.68 2.02
N GLY A 293 -21.95 6.47 1.01
CA GLY A 293 -22.66 7.74 1.21
C GLY A 293 -21.76 8.87 1.73
N VAL A 294 -20.51 8.58 2.12
CA VAL A 294 -19.56 9.55 2.67
C VAL A 294 -19.05 10.44 1.53
N THR A 295 -19.12 11.77 1.72
CA THR A 295 -18.55 12.71 0.75
C THR A 295 -17.05 12.83 0.95
N ILE A 296 -16.31 12.03 0.18
CA ILE A 296 -14.88 12.22 -0.03
C ILE A 296 -14.65 13.45 -0.93
N SER A 297 -13.68 14.29 -0.57
CA SER A 297 -13.38 15.53 -1.29
C SER A 297 -12.75 15.24 -2.65
N SER A 298 -13.58 15.17 -3.69
CA SER A 298 -13.14 15.14 -5.09
C SER A 298 -12.70 16.53 -5.53
N LYS A 299 -11.48 16.92 -5.13
CA LYS A 299 -10.79 18.04 -5.78
C LYS A 299 -10.61 17.72 -7.27
N SER A 300 -10.58 18.75 -8.11
CA SER A 300 -10.26 18.56 -9.53
C SER A 300 -8.94 17.83 -9.69
N ALA A 301 -8.94 16.75 -10.49
CA ALA A 301 -7.77 15.94 -10.75
C ALA A 301 -6.62 16.81 -11.29
N MET A 302 -5.47 16.76 -10.62
CA MET A 302 -4.29 17.50 -11.05
C MET A 302 -3.53 16.66 -12.09
N PRO A 303 -3.37 17.15 -13.34
CA PRO A 303 -2.74 16.38 -14.41
C PRO A 303 -1.29 16.04 -14.04
N ALA A 304 -0.83 14.83 -14.39
CA ALA A 304 0.55 14.44 -14.10
C ALA A 304 1.56 15.19 -14.98
N SER A 305 2.69 15.61 -14.40
CA SER A 305 3.83 16.12 -15.18
C SER A 305 4.39 15.02 -16.09
N SER A 306 4.69 15.38 -17.34
CA SER A 306 5.34 14.49 -18.30
C SER A 306 6.83 14.81 -18.44
N LEU A 307 7.68 13.80 -18.46
CA LEU A 307 9.13 13.94 -18.71
C LEU A 307 9.33 14.41 -20.16
N THR A 308 10.09 15.50 -20.35
CA THR A 308 10.40 16.05 -21.68
C THR A 308 11.84 15.81 -22.09
N GLY A 309 12.73 15.47 -21.16
CA GLY A 309 14.07 14.99 -21.47
C GLY A 309 14.96 14.82 -20.25
N ILE A 310 16.03 14.05 -20.42
CA ILE A 310 17.15 13.95 -19.48
C ILE A 310 18.43 14.26 -20.26
N SER A 311 19.29 15.10 -19.67
CA SER A 311 20.58 15.50 -20.26
C SER A 311 21.60 15.69 -19.15
N ALA A 312 22.89 15.62 -19.47
CA ALA A 312 23.94 16.01 -18.54
C ALA A 312 24.83 17.10 -19.13
N TYR A 313 25.43 17.92 -18.25
CA TYR A 313 26.43 18.90 -18.61
C TYR A 313 27.43 19.08 -17.47
N ASP A 314 28.58 19.64 -17.83
CA ASP A 314 29.62 20.07 -16.90
C ASP A 314 29.43 21.56 -16.59
N LYS A 315 29.46 21.94 -15.31
CA LYS A 315 29.43 23.33 -14.84
C LYS A 315 30.60 23.61 -13.86
N PRO A 316 31.15 24.85 -13.82
CA PRO A 316 32.10 25.23 -12.78
C PRO A 316 31.40 25.26 -11.41
N VAL A 317 32.04 24.71 -10.36
CA VAL A 317 31.46 24.68 -9.01
C VAL A 317 31.35 26.08 -8.40
N SER A 318 32.36 26.92 -8.61
CA SER A 318 32.38 28.30 -8.14
C SER A 318 33.48 29.09 -8.86
N PRO A 319 33.30 30.39 -9.12
CA PRO A 319 34.40 31.28 -9.52
C PRO A 319 35.60 31.25 -8.55
N LYS A 320 35.36 30.91 -7.27
CA LYS A 320 36.41 30.77 -6.25
C LYS A 320 37.19 29.45 -6.34
N TYR A 321 36.65 28.44 -7.04
CA TYR A 321 37.21 27.11 -7.16
C TYR A 321 37.14 26.62 -8.63
N PRO A 322 37.81 27.31 -9.58
CA PRO A 322 37.71 27.02 -11.02
C PRO A 322 38.25 25.63 -11.41
N TYR A 323 39.02 25.00 -10.52
CA TYR A 323 39.59 23.65 -10.68
C TYR A 323 38.60 22.51 -10.38
N PHE A 324 37.39 22.83 -9.92
CA PHE A 324 36.34 21.85 -9.70
C PHE A 324 35.30 21.98 -10.81
N THR A 325 35.05 20.85 -11.48
CA THR A 325 33.92 20.70 -12.40
C THR A 325 32.86 19.84 -11.73
N GLU A 326 31.62 20.31 -11.77
CA GLU A 326 30.43 19.53 -11.42
C GLU A 326 29.79 18.97 -12.67
N ARG A 327 29.69 17.66 -12.78
CA ARG A 327 28.81 17.02 -13.75
C ARG A 327 27.43 16.88 -13.13
N VAL A 328 26.43 17.40 -13.84
CA VAL A 328 25.05 17.53 -13.36
C VAL A 328 24.12 16.81 -14.31
N LEU A 329 23.20 16.02 -13.76
CA LEU A 329 22.08 15.47 -14.51
C LEU A 329 20.91 16.46 -14.43
N ARG A 330 20.35 16.87 -15.56
CA ARG A 330 19.16 17.72 -15.64
C ARG A 330 17.99 16.91 -16.16
N VAL A 331 16.94 16.84 -15.35
CA VAL A 331 15.65 16.23 -15.69
C VAL A 331 14.68 17.35 -16.01
N SER A 332 14.16 17.37 -17.24
CA SER A 332 13.22 18.38 -17.74
C SER A 332 11.83 17.78 -17.89
N PHE A 333 10.79 18.57 -17.58
CA PHE A 333 9.42 18.10 -17.52
C PHE A 333 8.40 19.20 -17.82
N THR A 334 7.16 18.78 -18.03
CA THR A 334 6.01 19.67 -18.26
C THR A 334 5.59 20.34 -16.96
N ASN A 335 5.62 21.68 -16.94
CA ASN A 335 5.20 22.50 -15.81
C ASN A 335 3.67 22.69 -15.84
N LEU A 336 3.01 22.39 -14.72
CA LEU A 336 1.57 22.44 -14.48
C LEU A 336 1.09 23.81 -13.96
N GLY A 337 1.99 24.73 -13.61
CA GLY A 337 1.66 26.08 -13.13
C GLY A 337 2.74 26.72 -12.25
N SER A 338 2.73 28.05 -12.16
CA SER A 338 3.72 28.82 -11.37
C SER A 338 3.60 28.62 -9.86
N GLY A 339 2.42 28.24 -9.35
CA GLY A 339 2.18 27.91 -7.94
C GLY A 339 2.60 26.49 -7.53
N MET A 340 3.20 25.72 -8.43
CA MET A 340 3.56 24.32 -8.20
C MET A 340 4.97 24.16 -7.64
N GLU A 341 5.15 23.15 -6.80
CA GLU A 341 6.43 22.68 -6.30
C GLU A 341 6.75 21.31 -6.91
N TYR A 342 7.99 21.11 -7.35
CA TYR A 342 8.43 19.90 -8.04
C TYR A 342 9.60 19.24 -7.33
N ALA A 343 9.64 17.91 -7.40
CA ALA A 343 10.81 17.10 -7.09
C ALA A 343 10.98 15.99 -8.13
N VAL A 344 12.21 15.51 -8.28
CA VAL A 344 12.57 14.34 -9.09
C VAL A 344 12.99 13.23 -8.13
N ARG A 345 12.35 12.07 -8.26
CA ARG A 345 12.77 10.83 -7.60
C ARG A 345 13.48 9.96 -8.62
N MET A 346 14.59 9.36 -8.21
CA MET A 346 15.27 8.30 -8.96
C MET A 346 15.44 7.06 -8.08
N GLY A 347 15.46 5.88 -8.69
CA GLY A 347 15.66 4.62 -7.99
C GLY A 347 16.06 3.51 -8.95
N ASP A 348 16.66 2.45 -8.43
CA ASP A 348 16.94 1.26 -9.23
C ASP A 348 15.67 0.50 -9.64
N GLU A 349 15.81 -0.47 -10.54
CA GLU A 349 14.66 -1.20 -11.12
C GLU A 349 13.87 -2.04 -10.10
N ASN A 350 14.48 -2.41 -8.97
CA ASN A 350 13.84 -3.15 -7.89
C ASN A 350 13.24 -2.20 -6.84
N ALA A 351 13.88 -1.06 -6.61
CA ALA A 351 13.50 -0.09 -5.58
C ALA A 351 12.18 0.65 -5.84
N MET A 352 12.02 1.28 -7.02
CA MET A 352 10.83 2.12 -7.29
C MET A 352 9.57 1.31 -7.60
N ALA A 353 9.73 0.07 -8.07
CA ALA A 353 8.61 -0.77 -8.46
C ALA A 353 8.10 -1.68 -7.34
N TYR A 354 8.83 -1.89 -6.24
CA TYR A 354 8.52 -2.94 -5.25
C TYR A 354 8.70 -2.57 -3.76
N ASN A 355 8.47 -1.30 -3.40
CA ASN A 355 8.40 -0.78 -2.03
C ASN A 355 9.75 -0.52 -1.32
N GLY A 356 10.33 0.67 -1.51
CA GLY A 356 11.28 1.23 -0.54
C GLY A 356 12.76 0.79 -0.66
N GLY A 357 13.22 0.35 -1.84
CA GLY A 357 14.65 0.17 -2.07
C GLY A 357 15.42 1.50 -2.21
N HIS A 358 16.65 1.45 -2.75
CA HIS A 358 17.47 2.64 -2.98
C HIS A 358 16.76 3.63 -3.94
N THR A 359 16.10 4.63 -3.36
CA THR A 359 15.59 5.79 -4.09
C THR A 359 16.07 7.06 -3.43
N ASP A 360 16.45 8.04 -4.22
CA ASP A 360 16.85 9.35 -3.74
C ASP A 360 16.01 10.45 -4.44
N LEU A 361 15.92 11.61 -3.80
CA LEU A 361 14.94 12.65 -4.07
C LEU A 361 15.62 14.01 -4.15
N SER A 362 15.40 14.73 -5.25
CA SER A 362 15.89 16.08 -5.40
C SER A 362 15.27 17.04 -4.39
N ASN A 363 16.03 18.06 -3.98
CA ASN A 363 15.47 19.23 -3.29
C ASN A 363 14.29 19.84 -4.08
N THR A 364 13.17 20.09 -3.39
CA THR A 364 11.96 20.68 -3.95
C THR A 364 12.21 22.05 -4.58
N ARG A 365 11.62 22.31 -5.77
CA ARG A 365 11.76 23.58 -6.52
C ARG A 365 10.40 24.13 -6.97
N SER A 366 10.12 25.39 -6.67
CA SER A 366 8.86 26.05 -7.08
C SER A 366 8.94 26.60 -8.51
N GLY A 367 7.88 26.40 -9.31
CA GLY A 367 7.67 27.05 -10.60
C GLY A 367 8.62 26.66 -11.75
N VAL A 368 9.46 25.63 -11.57
CA VAL A 368 10.48 25.23 -12.55
C VAL A 368 9.95 24.27 -13.63
N THR A 369 10.68 24.18 -14.76
CA THR A 369 10.49 23.18 -15.83
C THR A 369 11.58 22.11 -15.85
N SER A 370 12.60 22.22 -14.99
CA SER A 370 13.68 21.24 -14.88
C SER A 370 14.34 21.29 -13.52
N ILE A 371 14.90 20.16 -13.09
CA ILE A 371 15.63 20.02 -11.83
C ILE A 371 17.04 19.50 -12.13
N GLU A 372 18.04 20.13 -11.50
CA GLU A 372 19.41 19.62 -11.41
C GLU A 372 19.47 18.54 -10.31
N TYR A 373 20.09 17.41 -10.63
CA TYR A 373 20.16 16.22 -9.81
C TYR A 373 21.49 15.48 -9.99
N GLY A 374 21.83 14.61 -9.04
CA GLY A 374 22.98 13.70 -9.16
C GLY A 374 24.31 14.43 -9.29
N ILE A 375 24.51 15.50 -8.52
CA ILE A 375 25.65 16.42 -8.72
C ILE A 375 26.97 15.71 -8.31
N LYS A 376 27.88 15.51 -9.27
CA LYS A 376 29.22 14.95 -9.05
C LYS A 376 30.31 15.99 -9.25
N SER A 377 30.93 16.42 -8.15
CA SER A 377 32.07 17.33 -8.14
C SER A 377 33.37 16.52 -8.24
N VAL A 378 34.25 16.88 -9.19
CA VAL A 378 35.59 16.27 -9.36
C VAL A 378 36.66 17.34 -9.12
N ASN A 379 37.63 17.03 -8.25
CA ASN A 379 38.80 17.86 -7.98
C ASN A 379 40.04 17.38 -8.77
N THR A 380 41.04 18.25 -8.96
CA THR A 380 42.34 17.95 -9.61
C THR A 380 43.13 16.81 -8.95
N SER A 381 42.86 16.50 -7.68
CA SER A 381 43.41 15.32 -6.99
C SER A 381 42.61 14.03 -7.23
N ASN A 382 41.77 13.97 -8.27
CA ASN A 382 40.82 12.89 -8.57
C ASN A 382 39.84 12.51 -7.44
N ARG A 383 39.72 13.34 -6.40
CA ARG A 383 38.71 13.16 -5.36
C ARG A 383 37.33 13.48 -5.95
N THR A 384 36.44 12.51 -5.84
CA THR A 384 35.04 12.60 -6.29
C THR A 384 34.14 12.83 -5.08
N TYR A 385 33.26 13.81 -5.16
CA TYR A 385 32.12 13.97 -4.26
C TYR A 385 30.83 13.82 -5.08
N VAL A 386 29.88 13.04 -4.58
CA VAL A 386 28.55 12.89 -5.19
C VAL A 386 27.54 13.34 -4.15
N LYS A 387 26.74 14.35 -4.49
CA LYS A 387 25.80 14.98 -3.57
C LYS A 387 24.49 14.20 -3.45
N ASP A 388 23.97 13.76 -4.60
CA ASP A 388 22.71 13.04 -4.74
C ASP A 388 23.00 11.74 -5.52
N TRP A 389 22.40 10.63 -5.13
CA TRP A 389 22.70 9.31 -5.69
C TRP A 389 22.02 9.10 -7.05
N ILE A 390 22.71 8.45 -7.99
CA ILE A 390 22.15 8.03 -9.28
C ILE A 390 22.29 6.50 -9.35
N PRO A 391 21.29 5.76 -9.87
CA PRO A 391 21.45 4.33 -10.15
C PRO A 391 22.69 4.06 -11.02
N SER A 392 23.28 2.87 -10.87
CA SER A 392 24.46 2.42 -11.64
C SER A 392 24.13 1.37 -12.72
N GLY A 393 22.86 1.28 -13.08
CA GLY A 393 22.30 0.32 -14.04
C GLY A 393 20.85 0.68 -14.36
N LYS A 394 19.99 -0.29 -14.61
CA LYS A 394 18.57 -0.03 -14.84
C LYS A 394 17.90 0.60 -13.62
N GLY A 395 17.05 1.59 -13.88
CA GLY A 395 16.29 2.31 -12.87
C GLY A 395 15.14 3.10 -13.48
N TYR A 396 14.49 3.89 -12.64
CA TYR A 396 13.36 4.71 -13.02
C TYR A 396 13.58 6.18 -12.63
N VAL A 397 12.93 7.06 -13.37
CA VAL A 397 12.77 8.48 -13.04
C VAL A 397 11.30 8.78 -12.86
N GLN A 398 10.97 9.55 -11.83
CA GLN A 398 9.61 10.04 -11.57
C GLN A 398 9.64 11.53 -11.26
N ILE A 399 8.69 12.28 -11.84
CA ILE A 399 8.47 13.69 -11.49
C ILE A 399 7.30 13.76 -10.53
N LEU A 400 7.52 14.38 -9.38
CA LEU A 400 6.55 14.66 -8.34
C LEU A 400 6.15 16.13 -8.46
N ALA A 401 4.86 16.44 -8.38
CA ALA A 401 4.34 17.80 -8.41
C ALA A 401 3.30 18.00 -7.30
N TYR A 402 3.53 19.01 -6.47
CA TYR A 402 2.72 19.36 -5.31
C TYR A 402 2.18 20.78 -5.45
N ASN A 403 0.94 21.00 -5.05
CA ASN A 403 0.30 22.32 -5.01
C ASN A 403 0.14 22.76 -3.54
N PRO A 404 0.99 23.67 -3.02
CA PRO A 404 0.91 24.12 -1.63
C PRO A 404 -0.40 24.83 -1.27
N ALA A 405 -1.11 25.41 -2.23
CA ALA A 405 -2.36 26.12 -1.99
C ALA A 405 -3.56 25.17 -1.83
N THR A 406 -3.55 24.02 -2.52
CA THR A 406 -4.63 23.01 -2.43
C THR A 406 -4.26 21.79 -1.60
N GLY A 407 -2.98 21.58 -1.30
CA GLY A 407 -2.46 20.38 -0.65
C GLY A 407 -2.63 19.10 -1.48
N GLN A 408 -2.68 19.22 -2.81
CA GLN A 408 -2.76 18.09 -3.75
C GLN A 408 -1.35 17.67 -4.21
N MET A 409 -1.17 16.37 -4.45
CA MET A 409 0.04 15.85 -5.07
C MET A 409 -0.32 14.95 -6.25
N THR A 410 0.39 15.13 -7.36
CA THR A 410 0.36 14.23 -8.52
C THR A 410 1.79 13.83 -8.84
N TYR A 411 1.95 12.76 -9.59
CA TYR A 411 3.25 12.27 -10.02
C TYR A 411 3.13 11.59 -11.37
N SER A 412 4.24 11.62 -12.09
CA SER A 412 4.34 10.98 -13.39
C SER A 412 4.29 9.46 -13.28
N GLN A 413 3.98 8.81 -14.40
CA GLN A 413 4.40 7.41 -14.58
C GLN A 413 5.91 7.27 -14.34
N LEU A 414 6.36 6.06 -14.02
CA LEU A 414 7.78 5.73 -13.97
C LEU A 414 8.36 5.70 -15.39
N TYR A 415 9.43 6.46 -15.64
CA TYR A 415 10.17 6.41 -16.91
C TYR A 415 11.40 5.51 -16.74
N PRO A 416 11.48 4.36 -17.43
CA PRO A 416 12.61 3.44 -17.29
C PRO A 416 13.83 3.92 -18.07
N TYR A 417 14.99 3.89 -17.41
CA TYR A 417 16.28 4.31 -17.96
C TYR A 417 17.39 3.33 -17.56
N ASP A 418 18.39 3.19 -18.42
CA ASP A 418 19.66 2.54 -18.13
C ASP A 418 20.69 3.61 -17.75
N PHE A 419 21.11 3.61 -16.48
CA PHE A 419 22.12 4.47 -15.89
C PHE A 419 23.49 3.79 -15.78
N SER A 420 23.76 2.71 -16.53
CA SER A 420 25.11 2.12 -16.64
C SER A 420 26.17 3.16 -17.06
N SER A 421 25.75 4.25 -17.70
CA SER A 421 26.47 5.52 -17.73
C SER A 421 25.60 6.61 -17.07
N PRO A 422 25.80 6.96 -15.78
CA PRO A 422 24.87 7.80 -15.02
C PRO A 422 24.63 9.21 -15.58
N TYR A 423 25.56 9.71 -16.41
CA TYR A 423 25.47 11.02 -17.08
C TYR A 423 25.21 10.93 -18.58
N HIS A 424 25.02 9.72 -19.11
CA HIS A 424 24.51 9.48 -20.46
C HIS A 424 23.41 8.41 -20.41
N PRO A 425 22.35 8.60 -19.57
CA PRO A 425 21.35 7.56 -19.37
C PRO A 425 20.51 7.36 -20.64
N VAL A 426 20.22 6.09 -20.94
CA VAL A 426 19.49 5.70 -22.15
C VAL A 426 18.08 5.28 -21.77
N ALA A 427 17.05 5.84 -22.43
CA ALA A 427 15.67 5.43 -22.19
C ALA A 427 15.47 3.97 -22.60
N VAL A 428 14.90 3.16 -21.70
CA VAL A 428 14.52 1.77 -21.98
C VAL A 428 13.12 1.79 -22.62
N LYS A 429 12.87 0.88 -23.56
CA LYS A 429 11.58 0.74 -24.27
C LYS A 429 10.77 -0.44 -23.73
#